data_AF-A0A660WIN3-F1
#
_entry.id   AF-A0A660WIN3-F1
#
_cell.length_a   1.000
_cell.length_b   1.000
_cell.length_c   1.000
_cell.angle_alpha   90.00
_cell.angle_beta   90.00
_cell.angle_gamma   90.00
#
_symmetry.space_group_name_H-M   'P 1'
#
loop_
_entity.id
_entity.type
_entity.pdbx_description
1 polymer ?
#
loop_
_entity_poly.entity_id
_entity_poly.type
_entity_poly.pdbx_seq_one_letter_code
_entity_poly.pdbx_strand_id
1 'polypeptide(L)'
;MKGVYILFINLAEDRKIKIGKRREKLFKKGIYLYVGRSMKNVEKRIERHFKKNKRKHWHIDYFVEHGDIKKVLILPSNDKKLECKIAKSLEKSFLPIKDFGCSDCKCISHLFKI
;
A
#
# COMPACT_ATOMS: atom_id res chain seq x y z
N MET A 1 7.96 -9.88 13.71
CA MET A 1 6.72 -9.61 14.49
C MET A 1 5.45 -9.66 13.64
N LYS A 2 4.25 -9.70 14.26
CA LYS A 2 2.95 -9.54 13.58
C LYS A 2 2.44 -8.11 13.75
N GLY A 3 1.68 -7.60 12.78
CA GLY A 3 1.12 -6.26 12.88
C GLY A 3 0.66 -5.67 11.56
N VAL A 4 0.39 -4.36 11.61
CA VAL A 4 0.03 -3.51 10.48
C VAL A 4 1.21 -2.58 10.21
N TYR A 5 1.40 -2.18 8.96
CA TYR A 5 2.40 -1.19 8.57
C TYR A 5 1.80 -0.18 7.61
N ILE A 6 2.39 1.01 7.60
CA ILE A 6 2.07 2.08 6.66
C ILE A 6 3.35 2.43 5.91
N LEU A 7 3.32 2.34 4.59
CA LEU A 7 4.41 2.80 3.71
C LEU A 7 4.10 4.23 3.25
N PHE A 8 5.08 5.12 3.38
CA PHE A 8 5.08 6.44 2.78
C PHE A 8 5.88 6.38 1.49
N ILE A 9 5.22 6.57 0.36
CA ILE A 9 5.78 6.34 -0.95
C ILE A 9 5.73 7.64 -1.73
N ASN A 10 6.89 8.15 -2.15
CA ASN A 10 6.97 9.31 -3.02
C ASN A 10 6.96 8.86 -4.48
N LEU A 11 6.03 9.38 -5.26
CA LEU A 11 6.01 9.24 -6.72
C LEU A 11 6.47 10.56 -7.33
N ALA A 12 7.68 10.57 -7.91
CA ALA A 12 8.33 11.80 -8.37
C ALA A 12 7.61 12.47 -9.56
N GLU A 13 6.91 11.70 -10.38
CA GLU A 13 6.24 12.18 -11.58
C GLU A 13 4.93 11.41 -11.84
N ASP A 14 4.08 11.95 -12.70
CA ASP A 14 2.85 11.26 -13.11
C ASP A 14 3.21 9.95 -13.84
N ARG A 15 2.60 8.83 -13.44
CA ARG A 15 2.87 7.51 -14.03
C ARG A 15 1.59 6.74 -14.31
N LYS A 16 1.49 6.18 -15.52
CA LYS A 16 0.50 5.14 -15.82
C LYS A 16 1.06 3.81 -15.34
N ILE A 17 0.34 3.15 -14.44
CA ILE A 17 0.79 1.88 -13.84
C ILE A 17 -0.29 0.83 -14.05
N LYS A 18 0.10 -0.30 -14.63
CA LYS A 18 -0.75 -1.48 -14.80
C LYS A 18 -0.69 -2.34 -13.53
N ILE A 19 -1.81 -2.46 -12.82
CA ILE A 19 -1.91 -3.25 -11.58
C ILE A 19 -2.48 -4.64 -11.92
N GLY A 20 -1.61 -5.65 -12.05
CA GLY A 20 -2.02 -7.02 -12.35
C GLY A 20 -2.78 -7.14 -13.68
N LYS A 21 -3.95 -7.77 -13.65
CA LYS A 21 -4.84 -7.94 -14.82
C LYS A 21 -5.74 -6.71 -15.08
N ARG A 22 -5.66 -5.66 -14.27
CA ARG A 22 -6.52 -4.47 -14.43
C ARG A 22 -6.00 -3.56 -15.53
N ARG A 23 -6.87 -2.66 -16.00
CA ARG A 23 -6.48 -1.57 -16.91
C ARG A 23 -5.44 -0.67 -16.25
N GLU A 24 -4.63 -0.02 -17.07
CA GLU A 24 -3.71 1.01 -16.59
C GLU A 24 -4.48 2.14 -15.92
N LYS A 25 -3.94 2.62 -14.81
CA LYS A 25 -4.45 3.77 -14.07
C LYS A 25 -3.37 4.83 -14.02
N LEU A 26 -3.75 6.09 -14.22
CA LEU A 26 -2.86 7.23 -14.03
C LEU A 26 -2.75 7.53 -12.54
N PHE A 27 -1.51 7.54 -12.03
CA PHE A 27 -1.15 8.00 -10.71
C PHE A 27 -0.46 9.35 -10.85
N LYS A 28 -0.95 10.34 -10.10
CA LYS A 28 -0.36 11.69 -10.10
C LYS A 28 0.87 11.74 -9.21
N LYS A 29 1.85 12.58 -9.54
CA LYS A 29 3.00 12.84 -8.65
C LYS A 29 2.53 13.25 -7.24
N GLY A 30 3.31 12.88 -6.24
CA GLY A 30 3.03 13.19 -4.83
C GLY A 30 3.31 12.03 -3.88
N ILE A 31 2.86 12.20 -2.63
CA ILE A 31 3.08 11.24 -1.55
C ILE A 31 1.85 10.36 -1.40
N TYR A 32 2.11 9.07 -1.21
CA TYR A 32 1.10 8.04 -1.03
C TYR A 32 1.30 7.29 0.28
N LEU A 33 0.19 6.97 0.92
CA LEU A 33 0.12 6.11 2.10
C LEU A 33 -0.46 4.76 1.71
N TYR A 34 0.30 3.68 1.92
CA TYR A 34 -0.20 2.32 1.75
C TYR A 34 -0.32 1.61 3.10
N VAL A 35 -1.50 1.11 3.42
CA VAL A 35 -1.75 0.32 4.64
C VAL A 35 -1.74 -1.17 4.30
N GLY A 36 -0.87 -1.93 4.96
CA GLY A 36 -0.80 -3.37 4.81
C GLY A 36 -0.67 -4.07 6.16
N ARG A 37 -1.00 -5.36 6.23
CA ARG A 37 -0.76 -6.17 7.43
C ARG A 37 0.12 -7.38 7.16
N SER A 38 0.70 -7.95 8.20
CA SER A 38 1.28 -9.29 8.16
C SER A 38 1.05 -10.01 9.47
N MET A 39 0.42 -11.18 9.40
CA MET A 39 0.15 -12.05 10.56
C MET A 39 1.19 -13.16 10.71
N LYS A 40 2.26 -13.12 9.91
CA LYS A 40 3.41 -14.03 10.02
C LYS A 40 4.66 -13.26 10.43
N ASN A 41 5.07 -12.32 9.59
CA ASN A 41 6.27 -11.49 9.80
C ASN A 41 6.13 -10.18 9.00
N VAL A 42 6.04 -9.05 9.70
CA VAL A 42 5.88 -7.72 9.10
C VAL A 42 7.17 -7.26 8.42
N GLU A 43 8.32 -7.51 9.05
CA GLU A 43 9.64 -7.11 8.56
C GLU A 43 9.92 -7.74 7.19
N LYS A 44 9.78 -9.07 7.07
CA LYS A 44 9.93 -9.79 5.79
C LYS A 44 8.97 -9.31 4.71
N ARG A 45 7.75 -8.88 5.09
CA ARG A 45 6.78 -8.37 4.13
C ARG A 45 7.17 -6.98 3.62
N ILE A 46 7.65 -6.12 4.52
CA ILE A 46 8.19 -4.80 4.19
C ILE A 46 9.44 -4.94 3.33
N GLU A 47 10.43 -5.75 3.72
CA GLU A 47 11.66 -6.02 2.96
C GLU A 47 11.34 -6.42 1.52
N ARG A 48 10.33 -7.27 1.33
CA ARG A 48 9.89 -7.63 0.00
C ARG A 48 9.41 -6.41 -0.80
N HIS A 49 8.68 -5.48 -0.21
CA HIS A 49 8.24 -4.28 -0.92
C HIS A 49 9.40 -3.42 -1.39
N PHE A 50 10.51 -3.37 -0.64
CA PHE A 50 11.75 -2.70 -1.06
C PHE A 50 12.47 -3.40 -2.24
N LYS A 51 12.38 -4.72 -2.37
CA LYS A 51 13.03 -5.45 -3.48
C LYS A 51 12.52 -5.01 -4.86
N LYS A 52 13.40 -4.59 -5.76
CA LYS A 52 13.07 -4.35 -7.17
C LYS A 52 13.14 -5.67 -7.97
N ASN A 53 12.61 -5.68 -9.20
CA ASN A 53 12.64 -6.81 -10.13
C ASN A 53 12.16 -8.15 -9.53
N LYS A 54 11.06 -8.11 -8.78
CA LYS A 54 10.46 -9.30 -8.14
C LYS A 54 9.20 -9.73 -8.87
N ARG A 55 8.86 -11.03 -8.79
CA ARG A 55 7.53 -11.50 -9.20
C ARG A 55 6.47 -10.79 -8.37
N LYS A 56 5.65 -9.96 -9.01
CA LYS A 56 4.63 -9.13 -8.36
C LYS A 56 3.49 -10.01 -7.84
N HIS A 57 3.12 -9.84 -6.58
CA HIS A 57 2.07 -10.64 -5.95
C HIS A 57 0.97 -9.75 -5.34
N TRP A 58 1.35 -8.63 -4.73
CA TRP A 58 0.39 -7.66 -4.18
C TRP A 58 0.27 -6.44 -5.08
N HIS A 59 -0.89 -5.76 -5.06
CA HIS A 59 -1.08 -4.53 -5.85
C HIS A 59 0.01 -3.48 -5.58
N ILE A 60 0.43 -3.36 -4.31
CA ILE A 60 1.50 -2.45 -3.91
C ILE A 60 2.85 -2.79 -4.57
N ASP A 61 3.12 -4.06 -4.89
CA ASP A 61 4.37 -4.47 -5.55
C ASP A 61 4.51 -3.82 -6.94
N TYR A 62 3.40 -3.55 -7.63
CA TYR A 62 3.40 -2.84 -8.92
C TYR A 62 3.67 -1.35 -8.77
N PHE A 63 3.17 -0.74 -7.68
CA PHE A 63 3.30 0.69 -7.45
C PHE A 63 4.69 1.09 -6.94
N VAL A 64 5.25 0.31 -5.99
CA VAL A 64 6.58 0.58 -5.41
C VAL A 64 7.75 0.31 -6.36
N GLU A 65 7.51 -0.20 -7.57
CA GLU A 65 8.54 -0.20 -8.62
C GLU A 65 8.81 1.21 -9.14
N HIS A 66 7.77 2.03 -9.24
CA HIS A 66 7.84 3.41 -9.75
C HIS A 66 7.92 4.46 -8.63
N GLY A 67 7.48 4.11 -7.42
CA GLY A 67 7.59 4.96 -6.23
C GLY A 67 8.81 4.61 -5.38
N ASP A 68 9.20 5.57 -4.55
CA ASP A 68 10.30 5.42 -3.60
C ASP A 68 9.76 5.45 -2.15
N ILE A 69 10.06 4.40 -1.37
CA ILE A 69 9.56 4.27 0.00
C ILE A 69 10.43 5.15 0.91
N LYS A 70 9.87 6.24 1.41
CA LYS A 70 10.59 7.22 2.25
C LYS A 70 10.53 6.89 3.73
N LYS A 71 9.43 6.30 4.19
CA LYS A 71 9.22 5.96 5.60
C LYS A 71 8.32 4.75 5.74
N VAL A 72 8.54 3.99 6.81
CA VAL A 72 7.66 2.91 7.22
C VAL A 72 7.27 3.13 8.68
N LEU A 73 5.97 3.05 8.96
CA LEU A 73 5.45 2.95 10.32
C LEU A 73 5.00 1.52 10.55
N ILE A 74 5.36 0.94 11.69
CA ILE A 74 4.95 -0.41 12.08
C ILE A 74 4.13 -0.29 13.37
N LEU A 75 2.96 -0.92 13.37
CA LEU A 75 2.06 -1.03 14.50
C LEU A 75 1.95 -2.52 14.87
N PRO A 76 2.72 -3.00 15.86
CA PRO A 76 2.63 -4.37 16.33
C PRO A 76 1.21 -4.69 16.78
N SER A 77 0.63 -5.77 16.26
CA SER A 77 -0.73 -6.16 16.60
C SER A 77 -1.05 -7.58 16.17
N ASN A 78 -1.93 -8.22 16.93
CA ASN A 78 -2.58 -9.48 16.55
C ASN A 78 -3.99 -9.26 15.97
N ASP A 79 -4.54 -8.03 16.02
CA ASP A 79 -5.87 -7.72 15.48
C ASP A 79 -5.82 -7.67 13.95
N LYS A 80 -6.39 -8.72 13.34
CA LYS A 80 -6.54 -8.83 11.88
C LYS A 80 -7.36 -7.68 11.26
N LYS A 81 -8.24 -7.02 12.03
CA LYS A 81 -9.10 -5.93 11.56
C LYS A 81 -8.44 -4.55 11.65
N LEU A 82 -7.30 -4.42 12.33
CA LEU A 82 -6.63 -3.14 12.54
C LEU A 82 -6.25 -2.45 11.21
N GLU A 83 -5.83 -3.22 10.20
CA GLU A 83 -5.54 -2.71 8.85
C GLU A 83 -6.73 -1.95 8.26
N CYS A 84 -7.92 -2.58 8.25
CA CYS A 84 -9.12 -1.96 7.72
C CYS A 84 -9.59 -0.77 8.58
N LYS A 85 -9.39 -0.82 9.90
CA LYS A 85 -9.71 0.32 10.78
C LYS A 85 -8.84 1.54 10.42
N ILE A 86 -7.54 1.34 10.21
CA ILE A 86 -6.62 2.40 9.80
C ILE A 86 -6.97 2.91 8.40
N ALA A 87 -7.21 2.01 7.43
CA ALA A 87 -7.60 2.40 6.08
C ALA A 87 -8.87 3.27 6.07
N LYS A 88 -9.91 2.88 6.82
CA LYS A 88 -11.14 3.68 6.98
C LYS A 88 -10.89 5.04 7.66
N SER A 89 -9.92 5.13 8.56
CA SER A 89 -9.56 6.42 9.17
C SER A 89 -8.88 7.33 8.16
N LEU A 90 -7.94 6.81 7.36
CA LEU A 90 -7.23 7.57 6.34
C LEU A 90 -8.15 8.04 5.22
N GLU A 91 -9.17 7.25 4.89
CA GLU A 91 -10.20 7.60 3.89
C GLU A 91 -10.92 8.93 4.22
N LYS A 92 -11.05 9.28 5.50
CA LYS A 92 -11.69 10.54 5.92
C LYS A 92 -10.81 11.77 5.71
N SER A 93 -9.50 11.59 5.49
CA SER A 93 -8.53 12.68 5.47
C SER A 93 -7.74 12.76 4.17
N PHE A 94 -7.66 11.68 3.40
CA PHE A 94 -6.82 11.58 2.20
C PHE A 94 -7.59 10.95 1.04
N LEU A 95 -7.14 11.25 -0.18
CA LEU A 95 -7.83 10.81 -1.40
C LEU A 95 -7.60 9.31 -1.64
N PRO A 96 -8.64 8.45 -1.60
CA PRO A 96 -8.47 7.01 -1.79
C PRO A 96 -8.24 6.68 -3.27
N ILE A 97 -7.24 5.83 -3.54
CA ILE A 97 -7.08 5.22 -4.86
C ILE A 97 -8.01 4.01 -4.94
N LYS A 98 -9.24 4.24 -5.42
CA LYS A 98 -10.30 3.21 -5.49
C LYS A 98 -9.82 1.84 -5.96
N ASP A 99 -10.29 0.81 -5.27
CA ASP A 99 -10.07 -0.63 -5.48
C ASP A 99 -8.62 -1.10 -5.23
N PHE A 100 -7.74 -0.26 -4.67
CA PHE A 100 -6.34 -0.61 -4.50
C PHE A 100 -6.07 -1.35 -3.19
N GLY A 101 -5.80 -2.65 -3.29
CA GLY A 101 -5.24 -3.43 -2.17
C GLY A 101 -6.29 -3.93 -1.17
N CYS A 102 -7.57 -3.83 -1.54
CA CYS A 102 -8.73 -4.20 -0.74
C CYS A 102 -9.50 -5.40 -1.30
N SER A 103 -8.86 -6.29 -2.06
CA SER A 103 -9.54 -7.42 -2.72
C SER A 103 -10.20 -8.42 -1.76
N ASP A 104 -9.71 -8.51 -0.52
CA ASP A 104 -10.21 -9.41 0.53
C ASP A 104 -11.06 -8.68 1.59
N CYS A 105 -11.43 -7.41 1.36
CA CYS A 105 -12.17 -6.61 2.34
C CYS A 105 -13.15 -5.64 1.67
N LYS A 106 -13.95 -4.93 2.49
CA LYS A 106 -14.94 -3.94 2.02
C LYS A 106 -14.40 -2.50 2.02
N CYS A 107 -13.08 -2.30 2.15
CA CYS A 107 -12.49 -0.96 2.12
C CYS A 107 -12.54 -0.38 0.70
N ILE A 108 -12.71 0.94 0.58
CA ILE A 108 -12.63 1.61 -0.74
C ILE A 108 -11.21 1.47 -1.32
N SER A 109 -10.20 1.62 -0.46
CA SER A 109 -8.80 1.48 -0.82
C SER A 109 -7.93 1.25 0.41
N HIS A 110 -6.74 0.69 0.19
CA HIS A 110 -5.63 0.67 1.13
C HIS A 110 -4.47 1.58 0.69
N LEU A 111 -4.62 2.29 -0.44
CA LEU A 111 -3.66 3.27 -0.95
C LEU A 111 -4.33 4.66 -1.05
N PHE A 112 -3.71 5.66 -0.44
CA PHE A 112 -4.25 7.02 -0.36
C PHE A 112 -3.21 8.01 -0.86
N LYS A 113 -3.64 9.05 -1.56
CA LYS A 113 -2.80 10.18 -1.94
C LYS A 113 -3.00 11.31 -0.92
N ILE A 114 -1.89 11.88 -0.46
CA ILE A 114 -1.84 13.13 0.32
C ILE A 114 -1.87 14.32 -0.62
#